data_AF-A0A1F4VZM9-F1
#
_entry.id   AF-A0A1F4VZM9-F1
#
_cell.length_a   1.000
_cell.length_b   1.000
_cell.length_c   1.000
_cell.angle_alpha   90.00
_cell.angle_beta   90.00
_cell.angle_gamma   90.00
#
_symmetry.space_group_name_H-M   'P 1'
#
loop_
_entity.id
_entity.type
_entity.pdbx_description
1 polymer ?
#
loop_
_entity_poly.entity_id
_entity_poly.type
_entity_poly.pdbx_seq_one_letter_code
_entity_poly.pdbx_strand_id
1 'polypeptide(L)'
;MVIGIFGNIFRKPDQERILVGILKPFDKNKIQNDWVRIEQLVQTAQPSAFKEAVIAADKLLDYALMQVSSGEAMGERLKNAYQSFPRDIYQGLWDAHKMRNALVHDPNFDLSVLMAREVIEKFKRGFQSLGARI
;
A
#
# COMPACT_ATOMS: atom_id res chain seq x y z
N MET A 1 -15.74 -2.63 52.72
CA MET A 1 -15.12 -1.30 52.65
C MET A 1 -13.87 -1.42 51.79
N VAL A 2 -13.74 -0.56 50.76
CA VAL A 2 -12.63 -0.40 49.77
C VAL A 2 -12.46 -1.58 48.79
N ILE A 3 -12.95 -1.59 47.54
CA ILE A 3 -12.81 -0.72 46.34
C ILE A 3 -11.48 -0.89 45.58
N GLY A 4 -11.58 -1.32 44.32
CA GLY A 4 -10.68 -0.98 43.20
C GLY A 4 -9.73 -2.10 42.76
N ILE A 5 -9.43 -2.35 41.48
CA ILE A 5 -9.79 -1.72 40.20
C ILE A 5 -9.63 -2.82 39.13
N PHE A 6 -10.73 -3.39 38.62
CA PHE A 6 -10.66 -4.10 37.34
C PHE A 6 -10.60 -3.05 36.24
N GLY A 7 -9.42 -2.85 35.67
CA GLY A 7 -9.23 -2.01 34.50
C GLY A 7 -10.05 -2.58 33.34
N ASN A 8 -11.23 -2.00 33.09
CA ASN A 8 -11.95 -2.21 31.85
C ASN A 8 -11.08 -1.69 30.72
N ILE A 9 -10.43 -2.62 30.01
CA ILE A 9 -9.82 -2.36 28.70
C ILE A 9 -10.98 -2.16 27.73
N PHE A 10 -11.59 -0.98 27.74
CA PHE A 10 -12.45 -0.53 26.65
C PHE A 10 -11.57 -0.38 25.42
N ARG A 11 -11.43 -1.45 24.64
CA ARG A 11 -11.09 -1.33 23.22
C ARG A 11 -12.19 -0.47 22.60
N LYS A 12 -11.85 0.76 22.21
CA LYS A 12 -12.75 1.59 21.40
C LYS A 12 -13.19 0.74 20.21
N PRO A 13 -14.50 0.63 19.92
CA PRO A 13 -14.96 -0.04 18.71
C PRO A 13 -14.27 0.63 17.53
N ASP A 14 -13.71 -0.18 16.63
CA ASP A 14 -13.06 0.28 15.40
C ASP A 14 -14.07 1.20 14.72
N GLN A 15 -13.80 2.52 14.71
CA GLN A 15 -14.71 3.48 14.10
C GLN A 15 -14.95 3.03 12.67
N GLU A 16 -16.22 2.86 12.28
CA GLU A 16 -16.60 2.43 10.94
C GLU A 16 -15.84 3.28 9.93
N ARG A 17 -14.90 2.66 9.21
CA ARG A 17 -14.08 3.34 8.22
C ARG A 17 -14.97 3.65 7.03
N ILE A 18 -15.49 4.87 6.99
CA ILE A 18 -16.09 5.43 5.77
C ILE A 18 -14.95 5.54 4.76
N LEU A 19 -14.99 4.77 3.68
CA LEU A 19 -13.95 4.81 2.64
C LEU A 19 -14.01 6.17 1.93
N VAL A 20 -13.20 7.13 2.38
CA VAL A 20 -13.28 8.53 1.91
C VAL A 20 -12.40 8.81 0.68
N GLY A 21 -11.50 7.89 0.31
CA GLY A 21 -10.58 8.05 -0.82
C GLY A 21 -10.99 7.20 -2.01
N ILE A 22 -11.72 7.79 -2.96
CA ILE A 22 -12.03 7.14 -4.24
C ILE A 22 -11.36 7.93 -5.36
N LEU A 23 -10.64 7.23 -6.22
CA LEU A 23 -9.98 7.84 -7.37
C LEU A 23 -10.99 8.32 -8.42
N LYS A 24 -10.66 9.44 -9.09
CA LYS A 24 -11.43 9.92 -10.23
C LYS A 24 -11.24 8.96 -11.43
N PRO A 25 -12.17 8.94 -12.41
CA PRO A 25 -12.07 8.04 -13.56
C PRO A 25 -10.74 8.14 -14.32
N PHE A 26 -10.22 9.35 -14.51
CA PHE A 26 -8.93 9.57 -15.17
C PHE A 26 -7.77 8.90 -14.42
N ASP A 27 -7.72 9.05 -13.09
CA ASP A 27 -6.67 8.45 -12.26
C ASP A 27 -6.74 6.93 -12.26
N LYS A 28 -7.95 6.36 -12.26
CA LYS A 28 -8.17 4.91 -12.38
C LYS A 28 -7.60 4.37 -13.70
N ASN A 29 -7.86 5.06 -14.81
CA ASN A 29 -7.34 4.67 -16.13
C ASN A 29 -5.81 4.76 -16.17
N LYS A 30 -5.23 5.81 -15.57
CA LYS A 30 -3.77 5.93 -15.47
C LYS A 30 -3.16 4.77 -14.68
N ILE A 31 -3.73 4.44 -13.52
CA ILE A 31 -3.25 3.32 -12.71
C ILE A 31 -3.37 2.00 -13.48
N GLN A 32 -4.47 1.77 -14.18
CA GLN A 32 -4.64 0.58 -15.01
C GLN A 32 -3.56 0.46 -16.08
N ASN A 33 -3.29 1.54 -16.81
CA ASN A 33 -2.28 1.55 -17.86
C ASN A 33 -0.86 1.34 -17.31
N ASP A 34 -0.52 2.01 -16.20
CA ASP A 34 0.79 1.87 -15.58
C ASP A 34 0.97 0.47 -14.94
N TRP A 35 -0.11 -0.13 -14.45
CA TRP A 35 -0.09 -1.47 -13.86
C TRP A 35 0.25 -2.57 -14.88
N VAL A 36 -0.19 -2.44 -16.14
CA VAL A 36 0.17 -3.38 -17.21
C VAL A 36 1.68 -3.55 -17.33
N ARG A 37 2.44 -2.47 -17.16
CA ARG A 37 3.91 -2.53 -17.18
C ARG A 37 4.47 -3.32 -16.00
N ILE A 38 3.89 -3.17 -14.82
CA ILE A 38 4.29 -3.92 -13.61
C ILE A 38 4.04 -5.41 -13.82
N GLU A 39 2.91 -5.78 -14.43
CA GLU A 39 2.60 -7.17 -14.75
C GLU A 39 3.57 -7.76 -15.79
N GLN A 40 3.93 -6.98 -16.82
CA GLN A 40 4.95 -7.39 -17.79
C GLN A 40 6.29 -7.67 -17.11
N LEU A 41 6.75 -6.81 -16.18
CA LEU A 41 7.97 -7.03 -15.42
C LEU A 41 7.91 -8.35 -14.63
N VAL A 42 6.80 -8.62 -13.94
CA VAL A 42 6.58 -9.85 -13.17
C VAL A 42 6.59 -11.10 -14.09
N GLN A 43 6.06 -11.00 -15.30
CA GLN A 43 6.02 -12.09 -16.27
C GLN A 43 7.40 -12.48 -16.81
N THR A 44 8.36 -11.55 -16.84
CA THR A 44 9.73 -11.87 -17.29
C THR A 44 10.44 -12.87 -16.38
N ALA A 45 9.95 -13.08 -15.15
CA ALA A 45 10.46 -14.02 -14.16
C ALA A 45 11.94 -13.84 -13.76
N GLN A 46 12.52 -12.66 -14.02
CA GLN A 46 13.90 -12.35 -13.65
C GLN A 46 13.98 -11.61 -12.30
N PRO A 47 14.96 -11.92 -11.42
CA PRO A 47 15.09 -11.25 -10.12
C PRO A 47 15.18 -9.72 -10.20
N SER A 48 15.88 -9.19 -11.20
CA SER A 48 16.00 -7.74 -11.44
C SER A 48 14.65 -7.11 -11.81
N ALA A 49 13.83 -7.80 -12.60
CA ALA A 49 12.51 -7.31 -12.99
C ALA A 49 11.52 -7.31 -11.82
N PHE A 50 11.64 -8.26 -10.87
CA PHE A 50 10.85 -8.21 -9.63
C PHE A 50 11.20 -6.99 -8.77
N LYS A 51 12.50 -6.66 -8.66
CA LYS A 51 12.95 -5.45 -7.95
C LYS A 51 12.40 -4.20 -8.62
N GLU A 52 12.47 -4.11 -9.95
CA GLU A 52 11.89 -3.00 -10.72
C GLU A 52 10.37 -2.91 -10.54
N ALA A 53 9.66 -4.04 -10.56
CA ALA A 53 8.21 -4.10 -10.39
C ALA A 53 7.77 -3.57 -9.01
N VAL A 54 8.49 -3.91 -7.94
CA VAL A 54 8.21 -3.39 -6.59
C VAL A 54 8.42 -1.88 -6.51
N ILE A 55 9.51 -1.37 -7.08
CA ILE A 55 9.80 0.08 -7.10
C ILE A 55 8.73 0.83 -7.93
N ALA A 56 8.35 0.29 -9.08
CA ALA A 56 7.34 0.87 -9.95
C ALA A 56 5.95 0.87 -9.28
N ALA A 57 5.57 -0.22 -8.62
CA ALA A 57 4.29 -0.33 -7.91
C ALA A 57 4.18 0.67 -6.76
N ASP A 58 5.25 0.86 -6.00
CA ASP A 58 5.29 1.82 -4.90
C ASP A 58 5.23 3.27 -5.41
N LYS A 59 5.94 3.59 -6.51
CA LYS A 59 5.82 4.90 -7.16
C LYS A 59 4.40 5.16 -7.67
N LEU A 60 3.74 4.13 -8.20
CA LEU A 60 2.34 4.24 -8.63
C LEU A 60 1.40 4.42 -7.44
N LEU A 61 1.73 3.83 -6.28
CA LEU A 61 0.99 4.06 -5.03
C LEU A 61 1.12 5.52 -4.60
N ASP A 62 2.30 6.11 -4.64
CA ASP A 62 2.48 7.53 -4.29
C ASP A 62 1.61 8.44 -5.18
N TYR A 63 1.57 8.16 -6.49
CA TYR A 63 0.65 8.86 -7.40
C TYR A 63 -0.81 8.77 -6.94
N ALA A 64 -1.28 7.56 -6.58
CA ALA A 64 -2.64 7.36 -6.12
C ALA A 64 -2.92 8.09 -4.79
N LEU A 65 -1.96 8.05 -3.87
CA LEU A 65 -2.03 8.71 -2.57
C LEU A 65 -2.09 10.24 -2.70
N MET A 66 -1.37 10.83 -3.66
CA MET A 66 -1.47 12.26 -3.99
C MET A 66 -2.89 12.70 -4.36
N GLN A 67 -3.72 11.80 -4.89
CA GLN A 67 -5.09 12.13 -5.28
C GLN A 67 -6.09 12.04 -4.12
N VAL A 68 -5.78 11.26 -3.07
CA VAL A 68 -6.71 10.95 -1.99
C VAL A 68 -6.25 11.46 -0.62
N SER A 69 -5.05 12.04 -0.52
CA SER A 69 -4.47 12.54 0.73
C SER A 69 -3.43 13.62 0.48
N SER A 70 -3.16 14.43 1.51
CA SER A 70 -2.10 15.44 1.51
C SER A 70 -0.83 14.91 2.19
N GLY A 71 0.30 15.56 1.93
CA GLY A 71 1.62 15.24 2.50
C GLY A 71 2.75 15.71 1.60
N GLU A 72 3.97 15.80 2.12
CA GLU A 72 5.14 16.14 1.32
C GLU A 72 5.81 14.86 0.80
N ALA A 73 6.00 13.90 1.69
CA ALA A 73 6.58 12.60 1.38
C ALA A 73 5.51 11.50 1.27
N MET A 74 5.84 10.44 0.53
CA MET A 74 4.96 9.28 0.36
C MET A 74 4.46 8.69 1.69
N GLY A 75 5.36 8.54 2.68
CA GLY A 75 4.99 7.99 3.99
C GLY A 75 3.97 8.85 4.74
N GLU A 76 4.02 10.18 4.56
CA GLU A 76 3.04 11.10 5.13
C GLU A 76 1.69 11.00 4.42
N ARG A 77 1.70 10.94 3.08
CA ARG A 77 0.48 10.71 2.30
C ARG A 77 -0.18 9.39 2.71
N LEU A 78 0.61 8.31 2.81
CA LEU A 78 0.11 7.00 3.24
C LEU A 78 -0.47 7.07 4.65
N LYS A 79 0.19 7.74 5.59
CA LYS A 79 -0.33 7.97 6.94
C LYS A 79 -1.68 8.70 6.92
N ASN A 80 -1.78 9.77 6.13
CA ASN A 80 -2.99 10.60 6.04
C ASN A 80 -4.13 9.89 5.30
N ALA A 81 -3.82 8.93 4.43
CA ALA A 81 -4.80 8.10 3.73
C ALA A 81 -5.38 6.94 4.57
N TYR A 82 -5.16 6.90 5.89
CA TYR A 82 -5.62 5.78 6.76
C TYR A 82 -7.11 5.44 6.61
N GLN A 83 -7.97 6.46 6.47
CA GLN A 83 -9.42 6.26 6.32
C GLN A 83 -9.85 5.95 4.88
N SER A 84 -8.93 6.06 3.90
CA SER A 84 -9.20 5.74 2.50
C SER A 84 -9.20 4.23 2.21
N PHE A 85 -8.71 3.42 3.15
CA PHE A 85 -8.55 1.98 2.97
C PHE A 85 -9.14 1.16 4.12
N PRO A 86 -9.61 -0.07 3.84
CA PRO A 86 -9.82 -1.08 4.87
C PRO A 86 -8.54 -1.34 5.68
N ARG A 87 -8.69 -1.78 6.93
CA ARG A 87 -7.58 -1.93 7.88
C ARG A 87 -6.48 -2.87 7.39
N ASP A 88 -6.86 -4.01 6.84
CA ASP A 88 -5.94 -5.02 6.33
C ASP A 88 -5.19 -4.52 5.09
N ILE A 89 -5.89 -3.84 4.18
CA ILE A 89 -5.29 -3.22 2.98
C ILE A 89 -4.28 -2.14 3.37
N TYR A 90 -4.67 -1.24 4.27
CA TYR A 90 -3.80 -0.19 4.78
C TYR A 90 -2.49 -0.74 5.35
N GLN A 91 -2.59 -1.76 6.21
CA GLN A 91 -1.42 -2.40 6.81
C GLN A 91 -0.54 -3.06 5.75
N GLY A 92 -1.16 -3.74 4.78
CA GLY A 92 -0.45 -4.34 3.64
C GLY A 92 0.34 -3.32 2.83
N LEU A 93 -0.22 -2.13 2.56
CA LEU A 93 0.47 -1.06 1.85
C LEU A 93 1.66 -0.50 2.64
N TRP A 94 1.52 -0.35 3.96
CA TRP A 94 2.63 0.04 4.82
C TRP A 94 3.76 -0.99 4.79
N ASP A 95 3.42 -2.28 4.87
CA ASP A 95 4.42 -3.35 4.81
C ASP A 95 5.11 -3.38 3.45
N ALA A 96 4.37 -3.23 2.36
CA ALA A 96 4.91 -3.15 1.00
C ALA A 96 5.88 -1.96 0.84
N HIS A 97 5.49 -0.78 1.34
CA HIS A 97 6.32 0.42 1.30
C HIS A 97 7.64 0.25 2.08
N LYS A 98 7.60 -0.36 3.28
CA LYS A 98 8.83 -0.68 4.04
C LYS A 98 9.76 -1.61 3.28
N MET A 99 9.22 -2.65 2.63
CA MET A 99 10.02 -3.58 1.84
C MET A 99 10.66 -2.88 0.64
N ARG A 100 9.94 -1.98 -0.03
CA ARG A 100 10.52 -1.14 -1.09
C ARG A 100 11.61 -0.22 -0.56
N ASN A 101 11.42 0.41 0.59
CA ASN A 101 12.43 1.27 1.20
C ASN A 101 13.70 0.49 1.57
N ALA A 102 13.56 -0.70 2.16
CA ALA A 102 14.69 -1.59 2.46
C ALA A 102 15.44 -1.97 1.18
N LEU A 103 14.72 -2.34 0.10
CA LEU A 103 15.32 -2.65 -1.19
C LEU A 103 16.21 -1.53 -1.77
N VAL A 104 15.88 -0.26 -1.51
CA VAL A 104 16.63 0.89 -2.03
C VAL A 104 17.76 1.32 -1.10
N HIS A 105 17.57 1.21 0.22
CA HIS A 105 18.48 1.82 1.20
C HIS A 105 19.38 0.82 1.92
N ASP A 106 19.02 -0.46 1.97
CA ASP A 106 19.82 -1.50 2.62
C ASP A 106 20.59 -2.31 1.56
N PRO A 107 21.93 -2.20 1.49
CA PRO A 107 22.74 -2.92 0.51
C PRO A 107 22.75 -4.44 0.71
N ASN A 108 22.37 -4.92 1.90
CA ASN A 108 22.32 -6.35 2.22
C ASN A 108 20.91 -6.94 2.10
N PHE A 109 19.92 -6.13 1.77
CA PHE A 109 18.56 -6.60 1.63
C PHE A 109 18.37 -7.36 0.32
N ASP A 110 18.09 -8.67 0.44
CA ASP A 110 17.73 -9.49 -0.71
C ASP A 110 16.21 -9.71 -0.77
N LEU A 111 15.60 -9.18 -1.84
CA LEU A 111 14.20 -9.38 -2.12
C LEU A 111 14.04 -10.65 -2.97
N SER A 112 13.66 -11.75 -2.33
CA SER A 112 13.31 -12.99 -3.02
C SER A 112 12.09 -12.82 -3.93
N VAL A 113 11.99 -13.66 -4.96
CA VAL A 113 10.86 -13.65 -5.90
C VAL A 113 9.53 -13.85 -5.19
N LEU A 114 9.48 -14.72 -4.17
CA LEU A 114 8.27 -14.95 -3.38
C LEU A 114 7.85 -13.68 -2.63
N MET A 115 8.79 -13.04 -1.93
CA MET A 115 8.52 -11.79 -1.21
C MET A 115 8.10 -10.67 -2.17
N ALA A 116 8.74 -10.57 -3.34
CA ALA A 116 8.37 -9.58 -4.36
C ALA A 116 6.92 -9.77 -4.83
N ARG A 117 6.49 -11.01 -5.09
CA ARG A 117 5.11 -11.31 -5.49
C ARG A 117 4.11 -10.91 -4.42
N GLU A 118 4.40 -11.21 -3.16
CA GLU A 118 3.54 -10.80 -2.03
C GLU A 118 3.45 -9.27 -1.89
N VAL A 119 4.58 -8.57 -2.07
CA VAL A 119 4.63 -7.09 -2.04
C VAL A 119 3.82 -6.49 -3.18
N ILE A 120 3.95 -7.02 -4.40
CA ILE A 120 3.20 -6.56 -5.57
C ILE A 120 1.70 -6.80 -5.37
N GLU A 121 1.30 -7.94 -4.82
CA GLU A 121 -0.10 -8.22 -4.53
C GLU A 121 -0.69 -7.24 -3.50
N LYS A 122 0.07 -6.83 -2.49
CA LYS A 122 -0.35 -5.79 -1.53
C LYS A 122 -0.64 -4.46 -2.23
N PHE A 123 0.21 -4.05 -3.18
CA PHE A 123 -0.06 -2.86 -4.00
C PHE A 123 -1.31 -3.03 -4.87
N LYS A 124 -1.46 -4.17 -5.54
CA LYS A 124 -2.62 -4.49 -6.38
C LYS A 124 -3.93 -4.32 -5.61
N ARG A 125 -4.03 -4.93 -4.43
CA ARG A 125 -5.21 -4.83 -3.57
C ARG A 125 -5.47 -3.39 -3.10
N GLY A 126 -4.43 -2.60 -2.87
CA GLY A 126 -4.56 -1.17 -2.58
C GLY A 126 -5.22 -0.39 -3.71
N PHE A 127 -4.77 -0.57 -4.95
CA PHE A 127 -5.37 0.08 -6.11
C PHE A 127 -6.81 -0.35 -6.35
N GLN A 128 -7.10 -1.65 -6.19
CA GLN A 128 -8.46 -2.18 -6.28
C GLN A 128 -9.38 -1.58 -5.20
N SER A 129 -8.88 -1.39 -3.97
CA SER A 129 -9.61 -0.73 -2.88
C SER A 129 -9.94 0.73 -3.19
N LEU A 130 -9.17 1.41 -4.04
CA LEU A 130 -9.45 2.77 -4.54
C LEU A 130 -10.34 2.78 -5.80
N GLY A 131 -10.74 1.60 -6.28
CA GLY A 131 -11.65 1.40 -7.39
C GLY A 131 -10.98 1.26 -8.77
N ALA A 132 -9.67 1.02 -8.85
CA ALA A 132 -9.03 0.61 -10.10
C ALA A 132 -9.42 -0.84 -10.44
N ARG A 133 -9.65 -1.16 -11.72
CA ARG A 133 -9.97 -2.53 -12.17
C ARG A 133 -8.75 -3.13 -12.87
N ILE A 134 -7.96 -3.90 -12.12
CA ILE A 134 -6.70 -4.56 -12.53
C ILE A 134 -6.63 -5.96 -11.91
#